data_AF-A0A657PMI2-F1
#
_entry.id   AF-A0A657PMI2-F1
#
_cell.length_a   1.000
_cell.length_b   1.000
_cell.length_c   1.000
_cell.angle_alpha   90.00
_cell.angle_beta   90.00
_cell.angle_gamma   90.00
#
_symmetry.space_group_name_H-M   'P 1'
#
loop_
_entity.id
_entity.type
_entity.pdbx_description
1 polymer ?
#
loop_
_entity_poly.entity_id
_entity_poly.type
_entity_poly.pdbx_seq_one_letter_code
_entity_poly.pdbx_strand_id
1 'polypeptide(L)'
;MIASEFKRRRRQLMRMMEPNSIAILPTAPVARRNRDVDYAYRPDSDFYYLTGFPEPEAVAILIPGRKQAEYILFCRERHPEREQWDGARAGQEGAVRIYGADDSFPIGDLNEILPRMLEQCARVYYAMGCNPELDKQISEWVSQIRTQSRAGVTGPLEFIALDHYLHDMRLYKSRSEIKAIRQAARISAQGHRRVMGACRPGLHEWRLEAEFVHECAMR
;
A
#
# COMPACT_ATOMS: atom_id res chain seq x y z
N MET A 1 -11.59 5.79 -7.90
CA MET A 1 -12.24 4.52 -7.46
C MET A 1 -13.04 4.81 -6.20
N ILE A 2 -14.07 4.03 -5.90
CA ILE A 2 -14.96 4.28 -4.74
C ILE A 2 -14.47 3.44 -3.55
N ALA A 3 -14.57 3.96 -2.31
CA ALA A 3 -14.15 3.26 -1.08
C ALA A 3 -14.69 1.82 -0.96
N SER A 4 -15.88 1.55 -1.48
CA SER A 4 -16.51 0.23 -1.51
C SER A 4 -15.71 -0.82 -2.31
N GLU A 5 -14.94 -0.40 -3.32
CA GLU A 5 -14.11 -1.31 -4.11
C GLU A 5 -12.90 -1.81 -3.32
N PHE A 6 -12.21 -0.93 -2.60
CA PHE A 6 -11.10 -1.31 -1.74
C PHE A 6 -11.56 -2.29 -0.65
N LYS A 7 -12.71 -2.02 -0.01
CA LYS A 7 -13.31 -2.95 0.96
C LYS A 7 -13.64 -4.32 0.35
N ARG A 8 -14.15 -4.35 -0.89
CA ARG A 8 -14.44 -5.61 -1.60
C ARG A 8 -13.17 -6.42 -1.85
N ARG A 9 -12.07 -5.78 -2.25
CA ARG A 9 -10.77 -6.44 -2.47
C ARG A 9 -10.21 -7.02 -1.18
N ARG A 10 -10.19 -6.24 -0.09
CA ARG A 10 -9.78 -6.73 1.24
C ARG A 10 -10.58 -7.97 1.65
N ARG A 11 -11.91 -7.93 1.50
CA ARG A 11 -12.79 -9.09 1.78
C ARG A 11 -12.55 -10.29 0.86
N GLN A 12 -12.12 -10.07 -0.38
CA GLN A 12 -11.79 -11.17 -1.28
C GLN A 12 -10.47 -11.82 -0.86
N LEU A 13 -9.44 -11.03 -0.60
CA LEU A 13 -8.16 -11.54 -0.09
C LEU A 13 -8.35 -12.32 1.21
N MET A 14 -9.05 -11.75 2.19
CA MET A 14 -9.30 -12.41 3.48
C MET A 14 -10.08 -13.73 3.37
N ARG A 15 -10.88 -13.93 2.30
CA ARG A 15 -11.55 -15.20 2.01
C ARG A 15 -10.62 -16.25 1.38
N MET A 16 -9.52 -15.83 0.75
CA MET A 16 -8.50 -16.70 0.18
C MET A 16 -7.42 -17.08 1.21
N MET A 17 -7.31 -16.30 2.29
CA MET A 17 -6.40 -16.58 3.39
C MET A 17 -6.93 -17.73 4.26
N GLU A 18 -6.02 -18.55 4.77
CA GLU A 18 -6.37 -19.59 5.73
C GLU A 18 -6.79 -19.01 7.09
N PRO A 19 -7.58 -19.75 7.90
CA PRO A 19 -7.94 -19.31 9.24
C PRO A 19 -6.71 -19.02 10.13
N ASN A 20 -6.88 -18.16 11.13
CA ASN A 20 -5.84 -17.75 12.08
C ASN A 20 -4.58 -17.22 11.36
N SER A 21 -4.78 -16.34 10.38
CA SER A 21 -3.70 -15.74 9.61
C SER A 21 -3.72 -14.23 9.71
N ILE A 22 -2.57 -13.63 9.40
CA ILE A 22 -2.37 -12.19 9.33
C ILE A 22 -1.67 -11.85 8.02
N ALA A 23 -2.19 -10.87 7.28
CA ALA A 23 -1.50 -10.28 6.14
C ALA A 23 -0.87 -8.94 6.54
N ILE A 24 0.38 -8.75 6.15
CA ILE A 24 1.15 -7.53 6.42
C ILE A 24 1.51 -6.90 5.08
N LEU A 25 1.08 -5.66 4.86
CA LEU A 25 1.32 -4.91 3.62
C LEU A 25 1.93 -3.56 3.92
N PRO A 26 3.25 -3.37 3.79
CA PRO A 26 3.86 -2.05 3.86
C PRO A 26 3.59 -1.24 2.59
N THR A 27 3.52 0.09 2.73
CA THR A 27 3.63 0.98 1.57
C THR A 27 5.08 1.21 1.16
N ALA A 28 5.30 1.81 -0.02
CA ALA A 28 6.63 2.15 -0.51
C ALA A 28 7.28 3.26 0.34
N PRO A 29 8.61 3.24 0.53
CA PRO A 29 9.33 4.34 1.15
C PRO A 29 9.35 5.57 0.24
N VAL A 30 9.66 6.73 0.81
CA VAL A 30 9.93 7.94 0.03
C VAL A 30 11.25 7.75 -0.73
N ALA A 31 11.25 8.08 -2.02
CA ALA A 31 12.43 7.97 -2.85
C ALA A 31 13.20 9.30 -2.88
N ARG A 32 14.44 9.28 -2.39
CA ARG A 32 15.31 10.46 -2.36
C ARG A 32 15.79 10.81 -3.76
N ARG A 33 15.66 12.07 -4.16
CA ARG A 33 16.21 12.59 -5.42
C ARG A 33 17.63 13.11 -5.22
N ASN A 34 17.80 14.10 -4.33
CA ASN A 34 19.10 14.70 -4.05
C ASN A 34 19.11 15.32 -2.64
N ARG A 35 20.02 14.85 -1.77
CA ARG A 35 20.15 15.31 -0.38
C ARG A 35 18.80 15.34 0.36
N ASP A 36 18.23 16.52 0.54
CA ASP A 36 17.01 16.84 1.27
C ASP A 36 15.77 16.95 0.37
N VAL A 37 15.90 16.68 -0.93
CA VAL A 37 14.82 16.70 -1.90
C VAL A 37 14.41 15.28 -2.28
N ASP A 38 13.11 15.02 -2.20
CA ASP A 38 12.49 13.76 -2.57
C ASP A 38 11.80 13.83 -3.95
N TYR A 39 11.61 12.66 -4.56
CA TYR A 39 10.70 12.51 -5.70
C TYR A 39 9.24 12.61 -5.25
N ALA A 40 8.35 12.87 -6.21
CA ALA A 40 6.92 12.76 -5.97
C ALA A 40 6.57 11.35 -5.45
N TYR A 41 5.85 11.30 -4.33
CA TYR A 41 5.57 10.04 -3.67
C TYR A 41 4.65 9.14 -4.52
N ARG A 42 5.02 7.87 -4.63
CA ARG A 42 4.23 6.82 -5.28
C ARG A 42 4.09 5.66 -4.29
N PRO A 43 2.87 5.38 -3.77
CA PRO A 43 2.68 4.26 -2.85
C PRO A 43 2.97 2.93 -3.53
N ASP A 44 3.16 1.88 -2.73
CA ASP A 44 3.25 0.53 -3.27
C ASP A 44 1.93 0.14 -3.98
N SER A 45 2.01 -0.61 -5.07
CA SER A 45 0.84 -0.92 -5.87
C SER A 45 -0.09 -1.94 -5.22
N ASP A 46 0.45 -2.92 -4.51
CA ASP A 46 -0.32 -3.95 -3.80
C ASP A 46 -0.99 -3.37 -2.55
N PHE A 47 -0.24 -2.57 -1.79
CA PHE A 47 -0.78 -1.76 -0.70
C PHE A 47 -1.92 -0.84 -1.19
N TYR A 48 -1.65 -0.01 -2.20
CA TYR A 48 -2.65 0.94 -2.71
C TYR A 48 -3.86 0.23 -3.32
N TYR A 49 -3.67 -0.93 -3.95
CA TYR A 49 -4.76 -1.73 -4.51
C TYR A 49 -5.77 -2.17 -3.44
N LEU A 50 -5.32 -2.45 -2.22
CA LEU A 50 -6.19 -2.84 -1.10
C LEU A 50 -6.71 -1.67 -0.26
N THR A 51 -5.95 -0.59 -0.12
CA THR A 51 -6.24 0.48 0.85
C THR A 51 -6.73 1.77 0.19
N GLY A 52 -6.22 2.09 -1.00
CA GLY A 52 -6.35 3.42 -1.59
C GLY A 52 -5.60 4.52 -0.83
N PHE A 53 -4.78 4.17 0.16
CA PHE A 53 -4.08 5.10 1.04
C PHE A 53 -2.82 5.65 0.35
N PRO A 54 -2.69 6.97 0.14
CA PRO A 54 -1.66 7.54 -0.73
C PRO A 54 -0.45 8.13 0.02
N GLU A 55 -0.26 7.83 1.31
CA GLU A 55 0.82 8.42 2.11
C GLU A 55 1.94 7.41 2.46
N PRO A 56 3.18 7.89 2.65
CA PRO A 56 4.30 7.06 3.11
C PRO A 56 4.18 6.68 4.59
N GLU A 57 5.09 5.80 5.03
CA GLU A 57 5.21 5.35 6.42
C GLU A 57 3.87 4.80 6.96
N ALA A 58 3.33 3.83 6.20
CA ALA A 58 2.09 3.16 6.52
C ALA A 58 2.18 1.65 6.27
N VAL A 59 1.49 0.88 7.11
CA VAL A 59 1.38 -0.58 7.00
C VAL A 59 -0.07 -0.98 7.20
N ALA A 60 -0.63 -1.72 6.25
CA ALA A 60 -1.95 -2.30 6.36
C ALA A 60 -1.86 -3.72 6.89
N ILE A 61 -2.67 -4.01 7.90
CA ILE A 61 -2.78 -5.32 8.51
C ILE A 61 -4.19 -5.86 8.27
N LEU A 62 -4.27 -7.11 7.80
CA LEU A 62 -5.54 -7.83 7.62
C LEU A 62 -5.53 -9.10 8.45
N ILE A 63 -6.52 -9.27 9.33
CA ILE A 63 -6.67 -10.45 10.19
C ILE A 63 -8.11 -10.97 10.04
N PRO A 64 -8.35 -11.97 9.15
CA PRO A 64 -9.68 -12.51 8.91
C PRO A 64 -10.31 -13.06 10.20
N GLY A 65 -11.55 -12.66 10.50
CA GLY A 65 -12.32 -13.15 11.64
C GLY A 65 -11.94 -12.55 13.00
N ARG A 66 -11.04 -11.57 13.06
CA ARG A 66 -10.68 -10.89 14.31
C ARG A 66 -11.83 -9.99 14.78
N LYS A 67 -12.35 -10.27 15.99
CA LYS A 67 -13.56 -9.61 16.54
C LYS A 67 -13.43 -8.09 16.67
N GLN A 68 -12.25 -7.60 17.04
CA GLN A 68 -12.03 -6.17 17.27
C GLN A 68 -11.96 -5.40 15.95
N ALA A 69 -11.07 -5.81 15.06
CA ALA A 69 -10.82 -5.16 13.78
C ALA A 69 -10.16 -6.15 12.83
N GLU A 70 -10.73 -6.32 11.63
CA GLU A 70 -10.17 -7.17 10.58
C GLU A 70 -9.19 -6.39 9.71
N TYR A 71 -9.46 -5.11 9.44
CA TYR A 71 -8.58 -4.22 8.68
C TYR A 71 -8.06 -3.08 9.55
N ILE A 72 -6.75 -3.07 9.76
CA ILE A 72 -6.05 -2.10 10.60
C ILE A 72 -5.04 -1.35 9.76
N LEU A 73 -4.92 -0.04 9.97
CA LEU A 73 -3.91 0.78 9.31
C LEU A 73 -2.98 1.43 10.32
N PHE A 74 -1.69 1.10 10.24
CA PHE A 74 -0.64 1.87 10.90
C PHE A 74 -0.26 3.01 9.96
N CYS A 75 -0.28 4.25 10.43
CA CYS A 75 0.11 5.41 9.64
C CYS A 75 0.67 6.52 10.51
N ARG A 76 1.25 7.53 9.88
CA ARG A 76 1.75 8.73 10.56
C ARG A 76 0.62 9.43 11.31
N GLU A 77 0.96 9.92 12.50
CA GLU A 77 0.10 10.84 13.24
C GLU A 77 0.02 12.20 12.52
N ARG A 78 -1.07 12.89 12.81
CA ARG A 78 -1.20 14.31 12.44
C ARG A 78 -0.22 15.12 13.26
N HIS A 79 0.45 16.04 12.60
CA HIS A 79 1.43 16.91 13.26
C HIS A 79 1.25 18.33 12.71
N PRO A 80 0.43 19.19 13.35
CA PRO A 80 -0.02 20.46 12.79
C PRO A 80 1.12 21.35 12.27
N GLU A 81 2.24 21.39 13.00
CA GLU A 81 3.42 22.16 12.59
C GLU A 81 4.07 21.63 11.31
N ARG A 82 4.13 20.30 11.13
CA ARG A 82 4.71 19.68 9.94
C ARG A 82 3.74 19.66 8.76
N GLU A 83 2.43 19.57 9.02
CA GLU A 83 1.40 19.64 7.98
C GLU A 83 1.43 20.98 7.21
N GLN A 84 1.97 22.04 7.81
CA GLN A 84 2.22 23.31 7.12
C GLN A 84 3.29 23.22 6.03
N TRP A 85 4.22 22.27 6.14
CA TRP A 85 5.34 22.08 5.21
C TRP A 85 5.12 20.88 4.29
N ASP A 86 4.74 19.74 4.86
CA ASP A 86 4.62 18.45 4.15
C ASP A 86 3.23 18.24 3.52
N GLY A 87 2.27 19.11 3.85
CA GLY A 87 0.86 18.94 3.53
C GLY A 87 0.08 18.12 4.57
N ALA A 88 -1.24 18.11 4.40
CA ALA A 88 -2.15 17.45 5.33
C ALA A 88 -1.92 15.93 5.38
N ARG A 89 -2.01 15.36 6.58
CA ARG A 89 -1.95 13.91 6.82
C ARG A 89 -3.34 13.42 7.20
N ALA A 90 -3.69 12.21 6.76
CA ALA A 90 -4.93 11.57 7.15
C ALA A 90 -5.01 11.36 8.67
N GLY A 91 -3.89 10.94 9.27
CA GLY A 91 -3.87 10.48 10.66
C GLY A 91 -4.77 9.26 10.90
N GLN A 92 -4.87 8.87 12.16
CA GLN A 92 -5.65 7.72 12.60
C GLN A 92 -7.15 7.92 12.28
N GLU A 93 -7.71 9.09 12.62
CA GLU A 93 -9.10 9.41 12.31
C GLU A 93 -9.40 9.38 10.81
N GLY A 94 -8.49 9.90 9.98
CA GLY A 94 -8.62 9.87 8.53
C GLY A 94 -8.50 8.45 7.96
N ALA A 95 -7.59 7.63 8.51
CA ALA A 95 -7.46 6.21 8.16
C ALA A 95 -8.79 5.46 8.32
N VAL A 96 -9.47 5.66 9.45
CA VAL A 96 -10.78 5.07 9.72
C VAL A 96 -11.87 5.69 8.83
N ARG A 97 -12.02 7.02 8.86
CA ARG A 97 -13.14 7.73 8.22
C ARG A 97 -13.09 7.71 6.69
N ILE A 98 -11.90 7.90 6.11
CA ILE A 98 -11.73 8.11 4.66
C ILE A 98 -11.36 6.80 3.96
N TYR A 99 -10.48 6.01 4.57
CA TYR A 99 -9.95 4.77 3.96
C TYR A 99 -10.64 3.50 4.47
N GLY A 100 -11.51 3.65 5.46
CA GLY A 100 -12.38 2.59 5.96
C GLY A 100 -11.61 1.50 6.68
N ALA A 101 -10.54 1.88 7.40
CA ALA A 101 -9.93 1.04 8.42
C ALA A 101 -10.93 0.81 9.55
N ASP A 102 -10.97 -0.41 10.08
CA ASP A 102 -11.77 -0.72 11.26
C ASP A 102 -11.11 -0.16 12.53
N ASP A 103 -9.76 -0.10 12.53
CA ASP A 103 -8.94 0.51 13.57
C ASP A 103 -7.63 1.08 12.98
N SER A 104 -6.95 1.96 13.69
CA SER A 104 -5.70 2.56 13.22
C SER A 104 -4.79 2.99 14.35
N PHE A 105 -3.48 2.85 14.14
CA PHE A 105 -2.45 3.16 15.13
C PHE A 105 -1.34 4.05 14.54
N PRO A 106 -0.59 4.78 15.37
CA PRO A 106 0.67 5.40 14.97
C PRO A 106 1.64 4.37 14.39
N ILE A 107 2.32 4.71 13.29
CA ILE A 107 3.35 3.85 12.70
C ILE A 107 4.52 3.58 13.66
N GLY A 108 4.79 4.50 14.60
CA GLY A 108 5.80 4.31 15.65
C GLY A 108 5.49 3.14 16.59
N ASP A 109 4.22 2.80 16.77
CA ASP A 109 3.77 1.74 17.68
C ASP A 109 3.79 0.35 17.02
N LEU A 110 4.18 0.25 15.74
CA LEU A 110 4.20 -0.99 14.98
C LEU A 110 5.02 -2.08 15.69
N ASN A 111 6.20 -1.72 16.21
CA ASN A 111 7.10 -2.65 16.91
C ASN A 111 6.52 -3.19 18.22
N GLU A 112 5.59 -2.47 18.86
CA GLU A 112 4.96 -2.92 20.10
C GLU A 112 3.69 -3.73 19.81
N ILE A 113 2.87 -3.28 18.87
CA ILE A 113 1.52 -3.81 18.66
C ILE A 113 1.53 -5.04 17.75
N LEU A 114 2.31 -5.02 16.66
CA LEU A 114 2.28 -6.09 15.67
C LEU A 114 2.73 -7.46 16.21
N PRO A 115 3.77 -7.57 17.07
CA PRO A 115 4.10 -8.84 17.73
C PRO A 115 2.93 -9.45 18.50
N ARG A 116 2.18 -8.64 19.26
CA ARG A 116 1.01 -9.11 20.02
C ARG A 116 -0.11 -9.63 19.11
N MET A 117 -0.26 -9.07 17.91
CA MET A 117 -1.20 -9.58 16.91
C MET A 117 -0.73 -10.91 16.30
N LEU A 118 0.58 -11.06 16.10
CA LEU A 118 1.19 -12.28 15.57
C LEU A 118 1.03 -13.47 16.53
N GLU A 119 1.05 -13.25 17.85
CA GLU A 119 0.89 -14.31 18.87
C GLU A 119 -0.40 -15.13 18.72
N GLN A 120 -1.43 -14.55 18.11
CA GLN A 120 -2.74 -15.18 17.89
C GLN A 120 -2.89 -15.79 16.50
N CYS A 121 -1.84 -15.74 15.67
CA CYS A 121 -1.89 -16.16 14.27
C CYS A 121 -0.91 -17.32 14.02
N ALA A 122 -1.38 -18.35 13.33
CA ALA A 122 -0.57 -19.48 12.89
C ALA A 122 0.26 -19.17 11.63
N ARG A 123 -0.15 -18.18 10.83
CA ARG A 123 0.42 -17.91 9.50
C ARG A 123 0.56 -16.43 9.21
N VAL A 124 1.67 -16.06 8.57
CA VAL A 124 1.92 -14.70 8.09
C VAL A 124 1.90 -14.68 6.57
N TYR A 125 0.99 -13.91 6.00
CA TYR A 125 0.94 -13.56 4.59
C TYR A 125 1.76 -12.28 4.37
N TYR A 126 2.93 -12.41 3.75
CA TYR A 126 3.85 -11.30 3.55
C TYR A 126 4.75 -11.56 2.34
N ALA A 127 5.07 -10.52 1.57
CA ALA A 127 5.95 -10.59 0.41
C ALA A 127 7.43 -10.49 0.83
N MET A 128 7.97 -11.58 1.35
CA MET A 128 9.35 -11.66 1.83
C MET A 128 10.36 -11.39 0.71
N GLY A 129 11.39 -10.59 0.99
CA GLY A 129 12.45 -10.23 0.04
C GLY A 129 12.23 -8.88 -0.67
N CYS A 130 11.09 -8.23 -0.45
CA CYS A 130 10.78 -6.93 -1.05
C CYS A 130 11.22 -5.74 -0.19
N ASN A 131 11.44 -5.93 1.11
CA ASN A 131 11.85 -4.87 2.03
C ASN A 131 12.81 -5.45 3.09
N PRO A 132 14.13 -5.36 2.90
CA PRO A 132 15.12 -6.00 3.76
C PRO A 132 14.99 -5.63 5.25
N GLU A 133 14.67 -4.36 5.54
CA GLU A 133 14.50 -3.87 6.90
C GLU A 133 13.26 -4.50 7.57
N LEU A 134 12.12 -4.53 6.88
CA LEU A 134 10.90 -5.12 7.42
C LEU A 134 10.97 -6.66 7.45
N ASP A 135 11.61 -7.28 6.47
CA ASP A 135 11.89 -8.72 6.42
C ASP A 135 12.63 -9.17 7.69
N LYS A 136 13.65 -8.39 8.07
CA LYS A 136 14.42 -8.61 9.30
C LYS A 136 13.54 -8.43 10.53
N GLN A 137 12.77 -7.34 10.62
CA GLN A 137 11.87 -7.08 11.76
C GLN A 137 10.83 -8.18 11.97
N ILE A 138 10.17 -8.61 10.89
CA ILE A 138 9.18 -9.70 10.94
C ILE A 138 9.83 -11.00 11.42
N SER A 139 11.02 -11.31 10.91
CA SER A 139 11.79 -12.48 11.34
C SER A 139 12.15 -12.43 12.83
N GLU A 140 12.54 -11.26 13.33
CA GLU A 140 12.85 -11.02 14.74
C GLU A 140 11.61 -11.18 15.63
N TRP A 141 10.48 -10.59 15.27
CA TRP A 141 9.22 -10.74 16.01
C TRP A 141 8.77 -12.20 16.07
N VAL A 142 8.78 -12.91 14.94
CA VAL A 142 8.40 -14.33 14.90
C VAL A 142 9.37 -15.20 15.71
N SER A 143 10.67 -14.93 15.65
CA SER A 143 11.67 -15.62 16.46
C SER A 143 11.43 -15.41 17.96
N GLN A 144 11.17 -14.17 18.39
CA GLN A 144 10.89 -13.83 19.78
C GLN A 144 9.63 -14.55 20.30
N ILE A 145 8.55 -14.56 19.52
CA ILE A 145 7.31 -15.25 19.89
C ILE A 145 7.56 -16.77 20.05
N ARG A 146 8.35 -17.38 19.16
CA ARG A 146 8.68 -18.82 19.23
C ARG A 146 9.44 -19.20 20.48
N THR A 147 10.31 -18.32 21.00
CA THR A 147 11.01 -18.58 22.28
C THR A 147 10.06 -18.63 23.48
N GLN A 148 8.88 -17.98 23.38
CA GLN A 148 7.85 -17.98 24.41
C GLN A 148 6.85 -19.13 24.27
N SER A 149 7.08 -20.08 23.35
CA SER A 149 6.22 -21.25 23.12
C SER A 149 5.95 -22.07 24.39
N ARG A 150 6.89 -22.11 25.34
CA ARG A 150 6.71 -22.77 26.65
C ARG A 150 5.62 -22.12 27.53
N ALA A 151 5.25 -20.87 27.26
CA ALA A 151 4.16 -20.15 27.93
C ALA A 151 2.79 -20.37 27.25
N GLY A 152 2.70 -21.29 26.28
CA GLY A 152 1.44 -21.62 25.58
C GLY A 152 1.13 -20.73 24.37
N VAL A 153 2.08 -19.91 23.92
CA VAL A 153 1.91 -19.03 22.75
C VAL A 153 2.15 -19.81 21.44
N THR A 154 1.14 -19.85 20.59
CA THR A 154 1.18 -20.45 19.24
C THR A 154 1.49 -19.37 18.20
N GLY A 155 2.71 -18.84 18.21
CA GLY A 155 3.16 -17.91 17.18
C GLY A 155 3.19 -18.53 15.78
N PRO A 156 3.40 -17.73 14.73
CA PRO A 156 3.28 -18.22 13.38
C PRO A 156 4.40 -19.19 13.01
N LEU A 157 4.00 -20.28 12.34
CA LEU A 157 4.88 -21.34 11.88
C LEU A 157 5.21 -21.21 10.40
N GLU A 158 4.31 -20.58 9.64
CA GLU A 158 4.36 -20.52 8.18
C GLU A 158 4.38 -19.08 7.67
N PHE A 159 5.22 -18.85 6.66
CA PHE A 159 5.21 -17.65 5.84
C PHE A 159 4.63 -17.99 4.47
N ILE A 160 3.63 -17.24 4.05
CA ILE A 160 2.96 -17.41 2.75
C ILE A 160 3.19 -16.15 1.92
N ALA A 161 3.66 -16.34 0.69
CA ALA A 161 3.88 -15.28 -0.28
C ALA A 161 2.55 -14.62 -0.67
N LEU A 162 2.32 -13.40 -0.16
CA LEU A 162 1.07 -12.66 -0.34
C LEU A 162 0.89 -12.12 -1.76
N ASP A 163 1.99 -11.79 -2.42
CA ASP A 163 2.06 -11.25 -3.77
C ASP A 163 1.40 -12.18 -4.80
N HIS A 164 1.54 -13.50 -4.68
CA HIS A 164 0.85 -14.45 -5.57
C HIS A 164 -0.68 -14.28 -5.57
N TYR A 165 -1.28 -14.07 -4.39
CA TYR A 165 -2.71 -13.86 -4.26
C TYR A 165 -3.12 -12.51 -4.84
N LEU A 166 -2.35 -11.46 -4.55
CA LEU A 166 -2.64 -10.11 -5.01
C LEU A 166 -2.46 -9.95 -6.51
N HIS A 167 -1.44 -10.56 -7.08
CA HIS A 167 -1.15 -10.44 -8.51
C HIS A 167 -2.20 -11.18 -9.34
N ASP A 168 -2.72 -12.31 -8.85
CA ASP A 168 -3.87 -12.97 -9.47
C ASP A 168 -5.14 -12.11 -9.37
N MET A 169 -5.42 -11.52 -8.20
CA MET A 169 -6.54 -10.57 -8.06
C MET A 169 -6.41 -9.35 -8.99
N ARG A 170 -5.19 -8.83 -9.17
CA ARG A 170 -4.88 -7.68 -10.05
C ARG A 170 -4.86 -8.06 -11.53
N LEU A 171 -4.78 -9.35 -11.87
CA LEU A 171 -4.85 -9.83 -13.24
C LEU A 171 -6.23 -9.58 -13.85
N TYR A 172 -7.30 -9.76 -13.05
CA TYR A 172 -8.69 -9.58 -13.49
C TYR A 172 -9.26 -8.24 -13.02
N LYS A 173 -9.46 -7.33 -13.98
CA LYS A 173 -9.82 -5.94 -13.69
C LYS A 173 -11.33 -5.82 -13.48
N SER A 174 -11.72 -5.07 -12.45
CA SER A 174 -13.10 -4.70 -12.24
C SER A 174 -13.60 -3.71 -13.32
N ARG A 175 -14.91 -3.49 -13.39
CA ARG A 175 -15.50 -2.48 -14.29
C ARG A 175 -14.96 -1.06 -14.02
N SER A 176 -14.75 -0.70 -12.77
CA SER A 176 -14.21 0.61 -12.38
C SER A 176 -12.73 0.75 -12.72
N GLU A 177 -11.95 -0.31 -12.61
CA GLU A 177 -10.55 -0.34 -13.07
C GLU A 177 -10.46 -0.21 -14.58
N ILE A 178 -11.28 -0.97 -15.32
CA ILE A 178 -11.36 -0.86 -16.79
C ILE A 178 -11.75 0.57 -17.19
N LYS A 179 -12.67 1.22 -16.47
CA LYS A 179 -13.04 2.62 -16.72
C LYS A 179 -11.84 3.55 -16.51
N ALA A 180 -11.06 3.38 -15.44
CA ALA A 180 -9.86 4.16 -15.18
C ALA A 180 -8.78 3.94 -16.25
N ILE A 181 -8.55 2.69 -16.66
CA ILE A 181 -7.59 2.34 -17.72
C ILE A 181 -8.00 2.96 -19.06
N ARG A 182 -9.29 2.90 -19.42
CA ARG A 182 -9.80 3.55 -20.64
C ARG A 182 -9.60 5.06 -20.63
N GLN A 183 -9.79 5.70 -19.47
CA GLN A 183 -9.54 7.13 -19.32
C GLN A 183 -8.05 7.44 -19.51
N ALA A 184 -7.16 6.69 -18.84
CA ALA A 184 -5.72 6.85 -19.01
C ALA A 184 -5.29 6.67 -20.48
N ALA A 185 -5.75 5.60 -21.14
CA ALA A 185 -5.48 5.36 -22.55
C ALA A 185 -5.98 6.49 -23.46
N ARG A 186 -7.15 7.08 -23.17
CA ARG A 186 -7.69 8.22 -23.91
C ARG A 186 -6.81 9.45 -23.76
N ILE A 187 -6.33 9.74 -22.54
CA ILE A 187 -5.41 10.84 -22.27
C ILE A 187 -4.08 10.62 -23.00
N SER A 188 -3.48 9.42 -22.88
CA SER A 188 -2.23 9.08 -23.58
C SER A 188 -2.36 9.17 -25.10
N ALA A 189 -3.48 8.71 -25.66
CA ALA A 189 -3.73 8.82 -27.11
C ALA A 189 -3.81 10.28 -27.58
N GLN A 190 -4.38 11.17 -26.76
CA GLN A 190 -4.39 12.61 -27.04
C GLN A 190 -2.97 13.20 -26.97
N GLY A 191 -2.19 12.82 -25.95
CA GLY A 191 -0.77 13.18 -25.84
C GLY A 191 0.02 12.79 -27.07
N HIS A 192 -0.11 11.55 -27.54
CA HIS A 192 0.57 11.09 -28.77
C HIS A 192 0.10 11.84 -30.02
N ARG A 193 -1.21 12.15 -30.15
CA ARG A 193 -1.71 12.96 -31.27
C ARG A 193 -1.10 14.36 -31.29
N ARG A 194 -0.94 14.98 -30.11
CA ARG A 194 -0.27 16.27 -29.98
C ARG A 194 1.20 16.20 -30.39
N VAL A 195 1.91 15.18 -29.91
CA VAL A 195 3.31 14.93 -30.32
C VAL A 195 3.44 14.78 -31.84
N MET A 196 2.58 13.98 -32.47
CA MET A 196 2.59 13.80 -33.93
C MET A 196 2.33 15.11 -34.67
N GLY A 197 1.44 15.97 -34.18
CA GLY A 197 1.17 17.28 -34.78
C GLY A 197 2.31 18.30 -34.59
N ALA A 198 3.07 18.20 -33.51
CA ALA A 198 4.17 19.13 -33.20
C ALA A 198 5.51 18.74 -33.87
N CYS A 199 5.69 17.46 -34.21
CA CYS A 199 6.94 16.90 -34.71
C CYS A 199 7.36 17.49 -36.07
N ARG A 200 8.60 17.99 -36.14
CA ARG A 200 9.22 18.54 -37.35
C ARG A 200 10.75 18.40 -37.30
N PRO A 201 11.44 18.32 -38.46
CA PRO A 201 12.90 18.25 -38.51
C PRO A 201 13.56 19.39 -37.73
N GLY A 202 14.66 19.09 -37.05
CA GLY A 202 15.40 20.04 -36.22
C GLY A 202 14.87 20.21 -34.79
N LEU A 203 13.81 19.48 -34.38
CA LEU A 203 13.42 19.38 -32.98
C LEU A 203 14.21 18.27 -32.26
N HIS A 204 14.50 18.52 -30.99
CA HIS A 204 15.02 17.49 -30.09
C HIS A 204 13.89 16.69 -29.43
N GLU A 205 14.18 15.45 -29.05
CA GLU A 205 13.24 14.51 -28.44
C GLU A 205 12.58 15.06 -27.17
N TRP A 206 13.34 15.74 -26.30
CA TRP A 206 12.82 16.33 -25.06
C TRP A 206 11.75 17.41 -25.28
N ARG A 207 11.71 18.05 -26.47
CA ARG A 207 10.61 18.97 -26.81
C ARG A 207 9.31 18.22 -27.04
N LEU A 208 9.38 17.06 -27.67
CA LEU A 208 8.21 16.19 -27.88
C LEU A 208 7.75 15.56 -26.58
N GLU A 209 8.69 15.16 -25.71
CA GLU A 209 8.37 14.73 -24.34
C GLU A 209 7.60 15.83 -23.58
N ALA A 210 8.07 17.08 -23.65
CA ALA A 210 7.39 18.20 -22.98
C ALA A 210 5.95 18.40 -23.49
N GLU A 211 5.70 18.28 -24.80
CA GLU A 211 4.34 18.32 -25.37
C GLU A 211 3.46 17.17 -24.83
N PHE A 212 4.02 15.96 -24.73
CA PHE A 212 3.30 14.79 -24.20
C PHE A 212 2.94 14.97 -22.71
N VAL A 213 3.92 15.36 -21.89
CA VAL A 213 3.74 15.56 -20.45
C VAL A 213 2.73 16.68 -20.20
N HIS A 214 2.82 17.78 -20.94
CA HIS A 214 1.90 18.89 -20.83
C HIS A 214 0.45 18.48 -21.16
N GLU A 215 0.21 17.76 -22.26
CA GLU A 215 -1.15 17.28 -22.59
C GLU A 215 -1.69 16.33 -21.51
N CYS A 216 -0.85 15.44 -20.96
CA CYS A 216 -1.25 14.55 -19.89
C CYS A 216 -1.57 15.31 -18.59
N ALA A 217 -0.85 16.38 -18.26
CA ALA A 217 -1.04 17.14 -17.03
C ALA A 217 -2.30 18.03 -17.04
N MET A 218 -2.78 18.41 -18.22
CA MET A 218 -3.95 19.30 -18.39
C MET A 218 -5.30 18.56 -18.36
N ARG A 219 -5.33 17.23 -18.17
CA ARG A 219 -6.50 16.37 -18.31
C ARG A 219 -6.80 15.57 -17.04
#